data_AF-A0A1S3B2Q9-F1
#
_entry.id   AF-A0A1S3B2Q9-F1
#
_cell.length_a   1.000
_cell.length_b   1.000
_cell.length_c   1.000
_cell.angle_alpha   90.00
_cell.angle_beta   90.00
_cell.angle_gamma   90.00
#
_symmetry.space_group_name_H-M   'P 1'
#
loop_
_entity.id
_entity.type
_entity.pdbx_description
1 polymer ?
#
loop_
_entity_poly.entity_id
_entity_poly.type
_entity_poly.pdbx_seq_one_letter_code
_entity_poly.pdbx_strand_id
1 'polypeptide(L)'
;MGRSNWSLKMLFILSETLLLIVTTTVSQPQFFHHKCSNNIGNYTNTSPFKKNLDTVLASISTNSQVDKGFYAIEGEEPNRATAMALCRGPVPPENCTICVKDATRMISQTCPNQKEAAGWYHDCQILYSNKTIQGVGDTSARILYFNTGKASDPIEFNQALGELLNGLREKLNETGTPTLKS
;
A
#
# COMPACT_ATOMS: atom_id res chain seq x y z
N MET A 1 -52.76 -32.83 3.67
CA MET A 1 -51.32 -32.91 3.36
C MET A 1 -50.80 -31.52 3.06
N GLY A 2 -50.32 -30.79 4.08
CA GLY A 2 -49.65 -29.50 3.88
C GLY A 2 -48.15 -29.73 3.78
N ARG A 3 -47.58 -29.64 2.58
CA ARG A 3 -46.12 -29.69 2.40
C ARG A 3 -45.53 -28.46 3.10
N SER A 4 -44.72 -28.68 4.13
CA SER A 4 -44.11 -27.60 4.91
C SER A 4 -43.18 -26.78 4.02
N ASN A 5 -43.36 -25.47 4.06
CA ASN A 5 -42.67 -24.49 3.21
C ASN A 5 -41.22 -24.20 3.67
N TRP A 6 -40.63 -25.12 4.44
CA TRP A 6 -39.35 -24.91 5.13
C TRP A 6 -38.16 -24.92 4.17
N SER A 7 -38.21 -25.75 3.13
CA SER A 7 -37.19 -25.81 2.09
C SER A 7 -37.12 -24.50 1.29
N LEU A 8 -38.26 -23.87 1.04
CA LEU A 8 -38.31 -22.59 0.31
C LEU A 8 -37.74 -21.45 1.16
N LYS A 9 -38.08 -21.41 2.46
CA LYS A 9 -37.51 -20.43 3.40
C LYS A 9 -35.99 -20.57 3.56
N MET A 10 -35.47 -21.80 3.57
CA MET A 10 -34.02 -22.06 3.62
C MET A 10 -33.31 -21.58 2.36
N LEU A 11 -33.89 -21.79 1.17
CA LEU A 11 -33.33 -21.30 -0.09
C LEU A 11 -33.29 -19.76 -0.15
N PHE A 12 -34.33 -19.08 0.34
CA PHE A 12 -34.32 -17.62 0.45
C PHE A 12 -33.24 -17.11 1.41
N ILE A 13 -33.09 -17.72 2.60
CA ILE A 13 -32.04 -17.33 3.56
C ILE A 13 -30.64 -17.57 2.96
N LEU A 14 -30.42 -18.71 2.31
CA LEU A 14 -29.15 -19.02 1.65
C LEU A 14 -28.84 -18.03 0.52
N SER A 15 -29.85 -17.64 -0.27
CA SER A 15 -29.72 -16.64 -1.34
C SER A 15 -29.33 -15.26 -0.79
N GLU A 16 -30.01 -14.78 0.25
CA GLU A 16 -29.72 -13.48 0.86
C GLU A 16 -28.32 -13.46 1.51
N THR A 17 -27.95 -14.53 2.20
CA THR A 17 -26.58 -14.65 2.76
C THR A 17 -25.52 -14.70 1.65
N LEU A 18 -25.79 -15.38 0.54
CA LEU A 18 -24.88 -15.41 -0.61
C LEU A 18 -24.75 -14.05 -1.28
N LEU A 19 -25.85 -13.29 -1.43
CA LEU A 19 -25.83 -11.94 -1.96
C LEU A 19 -24.98 -10.99 -1.08
N LEU A 20 -25.18 -11.06 0.24
CA LEU A 20 -24.40 -10.30 1.22
C LEU A 20 -22.90 -10.64 1.11
N ILE A 21 -22.53 -11.92 1.04
CA ILE A 21 -21.13 -12.35 0.90
C ILE A 21 -20.52 -11.80 -0.40
N VAL A 22 -21.23 -11.89 -1.53
CA VAL A 22 -20.72 -11.38 -2.82
C VAL A 22 -20.53 -9.87 -2.80
N THR A 23 -21.42 -9.10 -2.17
CA THR A 23 -21.22 -7.63 -2.10
C THR A 23 -19.98 -7.24 -1.28
N THR A 24 -19.67 -7.98 -0.21
CA THR A 24 -18.50 -7.70 0.64
C THR A 24 -17.15 -8.03 -0.02
N THR A 25 -17.12 -8.95 -0.99
CA THR A 25 -15.86 -9.31 -1.70
C THR A 25 -15.52 -8.33 -2.82
N VAL A 26 -16.51 -7.67 -3.42
CA VAL A 26 -16.32 -6.71 -4.52
C VAL A 26 -15.88 -5.32 -4.01
N SER A 27 -16.10 -5.00 -2.73
CA SER A 27 -15.75 -3.69 -2.16
C SER A 27 -14.39 -3.63 -1.45
N GLN A 28 -13.65 -4.74 -1.34
CA GLN A 28 -12.31 -4.67 -0.74
C GLN A 28 -11.36 -3.92 -1.69
N PRO A 29 -10.53 -2.99 -1.17
CA PRO A 29 -9.47 -2.39 -1.95
C PRO A 29 -8.65 -3.49 -2.63
N GLN A 30 -8.26 -3.30 -3.89
CA GLN A 30 -7.45 -4.27 -4.62
C GLN A 30 -5.96 -4.03 -4.38
N PHE A 31 -5.26 -5.05 -3.89
CA PHE A 31 -3.79 -5.05 -3.79
C PHE A 31 -3.22 -5.33 -5.18
N PHE A 32 -3.09 -4.27 -5.99
CA PHE A 32 -2.91 -4.40 -7.43
C PHE A 32 -1.47 -4.66 -7.86
N HIS A 33 -0.49 -4.40 -7.00
CA HIS A 33 0.92 -4.66 -7.31
C HIS A 33 1.75 -4.93 -6.06
N HIS A 34 2.82 -5.70 -6.23
CA HIS A 34 3.84 -5.93 -5.22
C HIS A 34 5.19 -6.21 -5.87
N LYS A 35 6.26 -6.00 -5.11
CA LYS A 35 7.63 -6.33 -5.47
C LYS A 35 8.30 -6.97 -4.27
N CYS A 36 8.89 -8.15 -4.49
CA CYS A 36 9.70 -8.83 -3.50
C CYS A 36 11.16 -8.83 -3.98
N SER A 37 12.06 -8.16 -3.25
CA SER A 37 13.45 -7.98 -3.66
C SER A 37 14.29 -9.24 -3.35
N ASN A 38 14.42 -10.14 -4.33
CA ASN A 38 15.20 -11.39 -4.15
C ASN A 38 16.72 -11.17 -4.03
N ASN A 39 17.24 -10.02 -4.47
CA ASN A 39 18.66 -9.67 -4.44
C ASN A 39 19.15 -9.11 -3.09
N ILE A 40 18.24 -8.69 -2.20
CA ILE A 40 18.58 -8.21 -0.85
C ILE A 40 18.77 -9.38 0.14
N GLY A 41 18.24 -10.55 -0.23
CA GLY A 41 18.32 -11.78 0.55
C GLY A 41 17.04 -12.09 1.31
N ASN A 42 17.00 -13.30 1.84
CA ASN A 42 15.83 -13.84 2.53
C ASN A 42 16.09 -13.94 4.03
N TYR A 43 15.03 -13.82 4.82
CA TYR A 43 15.01 -14.12 6.25
C TYR A 43 14.32 -15.46 6.50
N THR A 44 14.49 -15.99 7.71
CA THR A 44 13.76 -17.19 8.18
C THR A 44 12.73 -16.78 9.23
N ASN A 45 11.70 -17.61 9.44
CA ASN A 45 10.66 -17.36 10.44
C ASN A 45 11.20 -17.22 11.88
N THR A 46 12.39 -17.78 12.15
CA THR A 46 13.05 -17.73 13.45
C THR A 46 14.14 -16.67 13.54
N SER A 47 14.39 -15.91 12.48
CA SER A 47 15.44 -14.90 12.45
C SER A 47 15.11 -13.69 13.33
N PRO A 48 16.13 -13.03 13.93
CA PRO A 48 15.91 -11.78 14.66
C PRO A 48 15.31 -10.68 13.77
N PHE A 49 15.69 -10.64 12.49
CA PHE A 49 15.11 -9.73 11.51
C PHE A 49 13.59 -9.91 11.39
N LYS A 50 13.08 -11.14 11.35
CA LYS A 50 11.63 -11.39 11.28
C LYS A 50 10.91 -10.81 12.49
N LYS A 51 11.45 -10.98 13.69
CA LYS A 51 10.88 -10.39 14.91
C LYS A 51 10.85 -8.86 14.85
N ASN A 52 11.94 -8.26 14.38
CA ASN A 52 12.03 -6.81 14.22
C ASN A 52 11.06 -6.31 13.13
N LEU A 53 10.94 -7.05 12.01
CA LEU A 53 10.00 -6.77 10.94
C LEU A 53 8.55 -6.80 11.44
N ASP A 54 8.16 -7.83 12.18
CA ASP A 54 6.82 -7.92 12.76
C ASP A 54 6.52 -6.75 13.69
N THR A 55 7.52 -6.29 14.45
CA THR A 55 7.40 -5.16 15.36
C THR A 55 7.16 -3.84 14.61
N VAL A 56 7.96 -3.54 13.57
CA VAL A 56 7.80 -2.31 12.80
C VAL A 56 6.52 -2.33 11.96
N LEU A 57 6.12 -3.49 11.43
CA LEU A 57 4.87 -3.67 10.68
C LEU A 57 3.62 -3.52 11.58
N ALA A 58 3.65 -4.07 12.79
CA ALA A 58 2.58 -3.86 13.76
C ALA A 58 2.47 -2.38 14.16
N SER A 59 3.62 -1.74 14.41
CA SER A 59 3.67 -0.33 14.79
C SER A 59 3.15 0.57 13.67
N ILE A 60 3.52 0.35 12.40
CA ILE A 60 3.10 1.21 11.29
C ILE A 60 1.62 1.02 10.96
N SER A 61 1.07 -0.19 11.17
CA SER A 61 -0.35 -0.49 10.95
C SER A 61 -1.30 0.21 11.93
N THR A 62 -0.78 0.64 13.08
CA THR A 62 -1.55 1.32 14.14
C THR A 62 -1.16 2.79 14.28
N ASN A 63 -0.18 3.25 13.49
CA ASN A 63 0.28 4.62 13.56
C ASN A 63 -0.74 5.55 12.90
N SER A 64 -1.52 6.23 13.75
CA SER A 64 -2.45 7.29 13.33
C SER A 64 -1.80 8.68 13.36
N GLN A 65 -0.53 8.77 13.74
CA GLN A 65 0.23 10.01 13.88
C GLN A 65 1.19 10.15 12.71
N VAL A 66 0.85 11.02 11.74
CA VAL A 66 1.69 12.10 11.18
C VAL A 66 0.89 12.81 10.08
N ASP A 67 0.72 14.10 10.32
CA ASP A 67 0.19 15.27 9.61
C ASP A 67 0.11 15.30 8.06
N LYS A 68 0.66 14.33 7.31
CA LYS A 68 0.85 14.44 5.84
C LYS A 68 0.74 13.14 5.03
N GLY A 69 0.26 12.04 5.63
CA GLY A 69 0.05 10.77 4.92
C GLY A 69 1.32 9.96 4.62
N PHE A 70 2.47 10.31 5.21
CA PHE A 70 3.69 9.51 5.18
C PHE A 70 4.04 9.03 6.59
N TYR A 71 4.41 7.75 6.70
CA TYR A 71 4.81 7.10 7.94
C TYR A 71 6.13 6.38 7.72
N ALA A 72 7.05 6.46 8.67
CA ALA A 72 8.26 5.67 8.68
C ALA A 72 8.56 5.21 10.11
N ILE A 73 8.91 3.94 10.25
CA ILE A 73 9.32 3.33 11.51
C ILE A 73 10.61 2.57 11.26
N GLU A 74 11.61 2.85 12.08
CA GLU A 74 12.90 2.21 12.04
C GLU A 74 13.15 1.47 13.36
N GLY A 75 13.53 0.19 13.24
CA GLY A 75 14.01 -0.59 14.37
C GLY A 75 15.50 -0.38 14.63
N GLU A 76 15.98 -0.91 15.75
CA GLU A 76 17.37 -0.79 16.18
C GLU A 76 18.27 -1.90 15.61
N GLU A 77 19.59 -1.68 15.62
CA GLU A 77 20.58 -2.74 15.38
C GLU A 77 20.79 -3.60 16.64
N PRO A 78 21.21 -4.88 16.48
CA PRO A 78 21.44 -5.60 15.23
C PRO A 78 20.15 -6.13 14.58
N ASN A 79 20.17 -6.34 13.26
CA ASN A 79 19.05 -6.88 12.46
C ASN A 79 17.87 -5.91 12.32
N ARG A 80 18.18 -4.62 12.20
CA ARG A 80 17.18 -3.57 11.95
C ARG A 80 16.21 -3.99 10.82
N ALA A 81 14.95 -3.68 11.04
CA ALA A 81 13.93 -3.62 10.01
C ALA A 81 13.39 -2.20 9.94
N THR A 82 13.05 -1.75 8.74
CA THR A 82 12.37 -0.48 8.50
C THR A 82 11.04 -0.75 7.81
N ALA A 83 10.04 0.05 8.11
CA ALA A 83 8.77 0.08 7.40
C ALA A 83 8.42 1.53 7.05
N MET A 84 7.93 1.75 5.83
CA MET A 84 7.46 3.02 5.33
C MET A 84 6.11 2.85 4.68
N ALA A 85 5.20 3.79 4.91
CA ALA A 85 3.92 3.85 4.25
C ALA A 85 3.67 5.25 3.69
N LEU A 86 3.03 5.32 2.53
CA LEU A 86 2.64 6.57 1.90
C LEU A 86 1.20 6.45 1.40
N CYS A 87 0.35 7.37 1.84
CA CYS A 87 -1.03 7.50 1.42
C CYS A 87 -1.15 8.53 0.29
N ARG A 88 -2.15 8.34 -0.56
CA ARG A 88 -2.44 9.25 -1.67
C ARG A 88 -3.04 10.57 -1.12
N GLY A 89 -2.64 11.70 -1.73
CA GLY A 89 -2.86 13.06 -1.22
C GLY A 89 -4.30 13.55 -0.91
N PRO A 90 -5.40 12.95 -1.40
CA PRO A 90 -6.76 13.31 -0.96
C PRO A 90 -7.47 12.22 -0.12
N VAL A 91 -6.75 11.19 0.36
CA VAL A 91 -7.35 10.10 1.13
C VAL A 91 -7.58 10.55 2.59
N PRO A 92 -8.80 10.37 3.14
CA PRO A 92 -9.06 10.65 4.56
C PRO A 92 -8.11 9.88 5.49
N PRO A 93 -7.65 10.46 6.62
CA PRO A 93 -6.70 9.79 7.51
C PRO A 93 -7.15 8.40 7.96
N GLU A 94 -8.43 8.21 8.26
CA GLU A 94 -8.99 6.92 8.65
C GLU A 94 -8.87 5.87 7.54
N ASN A 95 -9.25 6.22 6.30
CA ASN A 95 -9.11 5.34 5.14
C ASN A 95 -7.65 5.01 4.86
N CYS A 96 -6.75 5.98 5.07
CA CYS A 96 -5.31 5.79 4.98
C CYS A 96 -4.81 4.76 6.02
N THR A 97 -5.22 4.89 7.29
CA THR A 97 -4.85 3.91 8.34
C THR A 97 -5.38 2.51 8.01
N ILE A 98 -6.64 2.39 7.56
CA ILE A 98 -7.21 1.11 7.12
C ILE A 98 -6.39 0.52 5.97
N CYS A 99 -6.09 1.33 4.95
CA CYS A 99 -5.29 0.90 3.81
C CYS A 99 -3.90 0.41 4.23
N VAL A 100 -3.19 1.14 5.09
CA VAL A 100 -1.85 0.75 5.57
C VAL A 100 -1.90 -0.54 6.36
N LYS A 101 -2.92 -0.73 7.21
CA LYS A 101 -3.13 -1.98 7.94
C LYS A 101 -3.33 -3.17 7.01
N ASP A 102 -4.17 -3.01 5.99
CA ASP A 102 -4.37 -4.04 4.97
C ASP A 102 -3.10 -4.28 4.14
N ALA A 103 -2.36 -3.22 3.80
CA ALA A 103 -1.10 -3.31 3.06
C ALA A 103 -0.05 -4.10 3.83
N THR A 104 0.08 -3.87 5.14
CA THR A 104 0.96 -4.64 6.03
C THR A 104 0.60 -6.14 6.01
N ARG A 105 -0.69 -6.48 6.09
CA ARG A 105 -1.13 -7.88 6.03
C ARG A 105 -0.80 -8.50 4.67
N MET A 106 -1.14 -7.82 3.58
CA MET A 106 -0.97 -8.35 2.23
C MET A 106 0.51 -8.50 1.86
N ILE A 107 1.36 -7.52 2.17
CA ILE A 107 2.77 -7.58 1.78
C ILE A 107 3.50 -8.76 2.44
N SER A 108 3.18 -9.08 3.71
CA SER A 108 3.73 -10.25 4.40
C SER A 108 3.24 -11.58 3.81
N GLN A 109 2.04 -11.62 3.22
CA GLN A 109 1.51 -12.80 2.55
C GLN A 109 2.10 -12.98 1.15
N THR A 110 2.28 -11.89 0.41
CA THR A 110 2.78 -11.93 -0.97
C THR A 110 4.29 -12.05 -1.06
N CYS A 111 5.03 -11.48 -0.10
CA CYS A 111 6.50 -11.55 -0.01
C CYS A 111 6.89 -12.25 1.31
N PRO A 112 6.85 -13.61 1.34
CA PRO A 112 6.85 -14.36 2.60
C PRO A 112 8.20 -14.37 3.33
N ASN A 113 9.31 -14.07 2.64
CA ASN A 113 10.65 -14.20 3.23
C ASN A 113 11.69 -13.22 2.71
N GLN A 114 11.37 -12.30 1.80
CA GLN A 114 12.33 -11.31 1.30
C GLN A 114 12.57 -10.25 2.36
N LYS A 115 13.83 -9.82 2.55
CA LYS A 115 14.21 -8.76 3.49
C LYS A 115 13.81 -7.36 3.04
N GLU A 116 13.41 -7.21 1.79
CA GLU A 116 12.86 -5.97 1.25
C GLU A 116 11.69 -6.28 0.32
N ALA A 117 10.60 -5.54 0.50
CA ALA A 117 9.44 -5.64 -0.35
C ALA A 117 8.63 -4.34 -0.35
N ALA A 118 7.88 -4.12 -1.42
CA ALA A 118 6.95 -3.02 -1.55
C ALA A 118 5.60 -3.49 -2.12
N GLY A 119 4.52 -2.85 -1.72
CA GLY A 119 3.15 -3.21 -2.04
C GLY A 119 2.26 -2.00 -2.26
N TRP A 120 1.25 -2.12 -3.12
CA TRP A 120 0.40 -0.99 -3.52
C TRP A 120 -1.09 -1.34 -3.53
N TYR A 121 -1.83 -0.47 -2.86
CA TYR A 121 -3.25 -0.22 -3.03
C TYR A 121 -3.45 1.12 -3.73
N HIS A 122 -4.68 1.40 -4.18
CA HIS A 122 -4.99 2.69 -4.82
C HIS A 122 -4.80 3.89 -3.87
N ASP A 123 -5.02 3.66 -2.58
CA ASP A 123 -5.04 4.72 -1.56
C ASP A 123 -3.74 4.80 -0.75
N CYS A 124 -2.92 3.75 -0.77
CA CYS A 124 -1.64 3.72 -0.06
C CYS A 124 -0.63 2.73 -0.65
N GLN A 125 0.63 2.92 -0.32
CA GLN A 125 1.72 1.99 -0.56
C GLN A 125 2.47 1.69 0.74
N ILE A 126 3.04 0.49 0.83
CA ILE A 126 3.88 0.02 1.93
C ILE A 126 5.24 -0.42 1.37
N LEU A 127 6.31 -0.15 2.09
CA LEU A 127 7.63 -0.73 1.86
C LEU A 127 8.19 -1.19 3.21
N TYR A 128 8.87 -2.34 3.22
CA TYR A 128 9.78 -2.68 4.32
C TYR A 128 11.16 -3.04 3.77
N SER A 129 12.21 -2.84 4.56
CA SER A 129 13.59 -3.16 4.19
C SER A 129 14.45 -3.51 5.41
N ASN A 130 15.64 -4.06 5.17
CA ASN A 130 16.70 -4.19 6.18
C ASN A 130 17.68 -3.00 6.17
N LYS A 131 17.44 -2.00 5.33
CA LYS A 131 18.20 -0.74 5.25
C LYS A 131 17.63 0.28 6.23
N THR A 132 18.40 1.32 6.55
CA THR A 132 17.87 2.51 7.24
C THR A 132 16.87 3.26 6.37
N ILE A 133 16.10 4.16 6.96
CA ILE A 133 15.16 5.03 6.25
C ILE A 133 15.87 5.80 5.13
N GLN A 134 17.03 6.39 5.40
CA GLN A 134 17.81 7.11 4.37
C GLN A 134 18.50 6.18 3.37
N GLY A 135 18.69 4.90 3.73
CA GLY A 135 19.29 3.88 2.88
C GLY A 135 18.32 3.23 1.89
N VAL A 136 17.00 3.43 2.06
CA VAL A 136 16.00 2.96 1.10
C VAL A 136 16.08 3.84 -0.16
N GLY A 137 16.65 3.29 -1.23
CA GLY A 137 16.76 4.00 -2.50
C GLY A 137 15.44 4.07 -3.26
N ASP A 138 15.32 5.05 -4.16
CA ASP A 138 14.12 5.36 -4.95
C ASP A 138 13.53 4.15 -5.69
N THR A 139 14.37 3.22 -6.15
CA THR A 139 13.93 2.05 -6.92
C THR A 139 13.16 1.02 -6.09
N SER A 140 13.32 1.04 -4.76
CA SER A 140 12.75 0.05 -3.84
C SER A 140 11.22 0.12 -3.79
N ALA A 141 10.63 1.30 -4.03
CA ALA A 141 9.18 1.53 -4.08
C ALA A 141 8.72 2.20 -5.40
N ARG A 142 9.44 2.03 -6.50
CA ARG A 142 9.06 2.64 -7.79
C ARG A 142 8.24 1.68 -8.65
N ILE A 143 7.02 2.08 -9.05
CA ILE A 143 6.28 1.47 -10.16
C ILE A 143 6.31 2.43 -11.35
N LEU A 144 6.46 1.89 -12.57
CA LEU A 144 6.28 2.64 -13.81
C LEU A 144 5.01 2.13 -14.51
N TYR A 145 4.05 3.01 -14.70
CA TYR A 145 2.87 2.80 -15.53
C TYR A 145 2.86 3.87 -16.62
N PHE A 146 2.68 3.47 -17.87
CA PHE A 146 2.58 4.38 -18.99
C PHE A 146 1.35 4.03 -19.82
N ASN A 147 0.71 5.06 -20.38
CA ASN A 147 -0.35 4.87 -21.36
C ASN A 147 0.31 4.52 -22.71
N THR A 148 -0.15 3.44 -23.35
CA THR A 148 0.34 3.00 -24.67
C THR A 148 -0.47 3.57 -25.84
N GLY A 149 -1.55 4.31 -25.54
CA GLY A 149 -2.35 5.04 -26.50
C GLY A 149 -1.61 6.23 -27.09
N LYS A 150 -2.02 6.62 -28.29
CA LYS A 150 -1.52 7.81 -28.98
C LYS A 150 -2.47 8.97 -28.75
N ALA A 151 -1.94 10.13 -28.39
CA ALA A 151 -2.71 11.37 -28.39
C ALA A 151 -3.18 11.68 -29.82
N SER A 152 -4.44 12.07 -29.97
CA SER A 152 -4.99 12.48 -31.28
C SER A 152 -4.28 13.71 -31.82
N ASP A 153 -3.95 14.68 -30.95
CA ASP A 153 -3.06 15.80 -31.24
C ASP A 153 -1.87 15.78 -30.26
N PRO A 154 -0.68 15.32 -30.70
CA PRO A 154 0.51 15.27 -29.86
C PRO A 154 1.06 16.66 -29.47
N ILE A 155 0.82 17.69 -30.28
CA ILE A 155 1.37 19.03 -30.03
C ILE A 155 0.60 19.67 -28.87
N GLU A 156 -0.73 19.68 -28.98
CA GLU A 156 -1.61 20.23 -27.93
C GLU A 156 -1.45 19.45 -26.61
N PHE A 157 -1.41 18.12 -26.68
CA PHE A 157 -1.20 17.28 -25.50
C PHE A 157 0.12 17.60 -24.78
N ASN A 158 1.22 17.71 -25.53
CA ASN A 158 2.53 17.97 -24.93
C ASN A 158 2.62 19.38 -24.34
N GLN A 159 1.93 20.38 -24.93
CA GLN A 159 1.84 21.71 -24.37
C GLN A 159 1.10 21.67 -23.02
N ALA A 160 -0.10 21.09 -22.98
CA ALA A 160 -0.88 20.98 -21.75
C ALA A 160 -0.15 20.17 -20.66
N LEU A 161 0.55 19.10 -21.04
CA LEU A 161 1.39 18.32 -20.14
C LEU A 161 2.52 19.17 -19.53
N GLY A 162 3.20 19.97 -20.35
CA GLY A 162 4.27 20.87 -19.91
C GLY A 162 3.77 21.92 -18.92
N GLU A 163 2.64 22.56 -19.22
CA GLU A 163 2.00 23.54 -18.33
C GLU A 163 1.62 22.92 -16.98
N LEU A 164 1.02 21.73 -16.99
CA LEU A 164 0.67 21.00 -15.78
C LEU A 164 1.91 20.66 -14.93
N LEU A 165 2.95 20.08 -15.53
CA LEU A 165 4.17 19.69 -14.81
C LEU A 165 4.91 20.90 -14.23
N ASN A 166 4.95 22.02 -14.96
CA ASN A 166 5.53 23.25 -14.47
C ASN A 166 4.74 23.82 -13.28
N GLY A 167 3.40 23.87 -13.38
CA GLY A 167 2.57 24.33 -12.27
C GLY A 167 2.68 23.44 -11.03
N LEU A 168 2.84 22.13 -11.20
CA LEU A 168 3.12 21.21 -10.07
C LEU A 168 4.49 21.49 -9.44
N ARG A 169 5.52 21.75 -10.25
CA ARG A 169 6.85 22.10 -9.77
C ARG A 169 6.84 23.40 -8.96
N GLU A 170 6.12 24.40 -9.43
CA GLU A 170 5.96 25.68 -8.72
C GLU A 170 5.27 25.48 -7.36
N LYS A 171 4.17 24.73 -7.31
CA LYS A 171 3.48 24.39 -6.05
C LYS A 171 4.39 23.70 -5.03
N LEU A 172 5.27 22.81 -5.48
CA LEU A 172 6.24 22.12 -4.61
C LEU A 172 7.30 23.08 -4.06
N ASN A 173 7.70 24.10 -4.83
CA ASN A 173 8.63 25.12 -4.36
C ASN A 173 7.98 26.05 -3.32
N GLU A 174 6.68 26.34 -3.48
CA GLU A 174 5.90 27.19 -2.54
C GLU A 174 5.58 26.48 -1.22
N THR A 175 5.28 25.18 -1.26
CA THR A 175 5.00 24.39 -0.04
C THR A 175 6.26 23.93 0.70
N GLY A 176 7.43 24.21 0.13
CA GLY A 176 8.73 23.71 0.57
C GLY A 176 8.87 22.22 0.25
N THR A 177 10.07 21.80 -0.18
CA THR A 177 10.39 20.38 -0.33
C THR A 177 10.13 19.68 1.01
N PRO A 178 9.31 18.62 1.08
CA PRO A 178 9.15 17.84 2.29
C PRO A 178 10.51 17.24 2.64
N THR A 179 11.23 17.90 3.55
CA THR A 179 12.40 17.31 4.16
C THR A 179 11.90 16.18 5.05
N LEU A 180 12.37 14.96 4.77
CA LEU A 180 12.34 13.88 5.76
C LEU A 180 13.09 14.42 6.98
N LYS A 181 12.35 14.92 7.97
CA LYS A 181 12.95 15.28 9.27
C LYS A 181 13.40 13.97 9.89
N SER A 182 14.72 13.78 9.90
CA SER A 182 15.44 12.78 10.70
C SER A 182 15.17 13.01 12.18
#